data_AF-A0A4V3USH3-F1
#
_entry.id   AF-A0A4V3USH3-F1
#
_cell.length_a   1.000
_cell.length_b   1.000
_cell.length_c   1.000
_cell.angle_alpha   90.00
_cell.angle_beta   90.00
_cell.angle_gamma   90.00
#
_symmetry.space_group_name_H-M   'P 1'
#
loop_
_entity.id
_entity.type
_entity.pdbx_description
1 polymer ?
#
loop_
_entity_poly.entity_id
_entity_poly.type
_entity_poly.pdbx_seq_one_letter_code
_entity_poly.pdbx_strand_id
1 'polypeptide(L)'
;MGLVEQREGTEAGRLDAFVDGAFAFILTLLLIGGASIPDSAAKLLHALGGVPAFAACFFQVAFFWHGHVRWRRLCPRDEAAGRWWSLLLVFFALIFVYPLHMVFAGVFSWLSGGLLPSDFAPVGGPIDMRILFACYGLAYACMAGTLALLFVHAAGSSARQGLDNLGARREMRVWSVPALVGLASALTALLLPLSAPGWMWAIPGMMYSLLFLIGPVVNRFNRRYVPA
;
A
#
# COMPACT_ATOMS: atom_id res chain seq x y z
N MET A 1 3.79 -34.95 14.21
CA MET A 1 3.42 -34.02 13.13
C MET A 1 3.02 -34.87 11.93
N GLY A 2 1.77 -34.79 11.50
CA GLY A 2 1.25 -35.66 10.43
C GLY A 2 1.75 -35.23 9.05
N LEU A 3 1.79 -36.16 8.08
CA LEU A 3 2.17 -35.86 6.69
C LEU A 3 1.32 -34.73 6.07
N VAL A 4 0.06 -34.60 6.49
CA VAL A 4 -0.86 -33.53 6.08
C VAL A 4 -0.41 -32.17 6.63
N GLU A 5 -0.08 -32.08 7.93
CA GLU A 5 0.42 -30.84 8.55
C GLU A 5 1.76 -30.39 7.94
N GLN A 6 2.63 -31.34 7.61
CA GLN A 6 3.91 -31.04 6.95
C GLN A 6 3.71 -30.52 5.52
N ARG A 7 2.74 -31.07 4.77
CA ARG A 7 2.38 -30.60 3.43
C ARG A 7 1.74 -29.21 3.46
N GLU A 8 0.82 -28.98 4.39
CA GLU A 8 0.21 -27.66 4.61
C GLU A 8 1.27 -26.61 4.94
N GLY A 9 2.22 -26.90 5.84
CA GLY A 9 3.32 -26.00 6.14
C GLY A 9 4.21 -25.68 4.93
N THR A 10 4.44 -26.66 4.05
CA THR A 10 5.26 -26.50 2.84
C THR A 10 4.56 -25.63 1.79
N GLU A 11 3.29 -25.90 1.47
CA GLU A 11 2.52 -25.11 0.49
C GLU A 11 2.40 -23.66 0.95
N ALA A 12 2.22 -23.47 2.24
CA ALA A 12 2.03 -22.17 2.84
C ALA A 12 3.35 -21.36 2.88
N GLY A 13 4.49 -22.02 3.14
CA GLY A 13 5.81 -21.39 2.97
C GLY A 13 6.13 -21.02 1.52
N ARG A 14 5.62 -21.76 0.52
CA ARG A 14 5.78 -21.41 -0.90
C ARG A 14 4.98 -20.17 -1.28
N LEU A 15 3.77 -20.00 -0.74
CA LEU A 15 3.00 -18.78 -0.94
C LEU A 15 3.73 -17.57 -0.36
N ASP A 16 4.23 -17.69 0.87
CA ASP A 16 4.98 -16.60 1.52
C ASP A 16 6.20 -16.21 0.69
N ALA A 17 6.98 -17.20 0.23
CA ALA A 17 8.13 -16.95 -0.65
C ALA A 17 7.74 -16.30 -1.99
N PHE A 18 6.59 -16.65 -2.55
CA PHE A 18 6.09 -16.01 -3.78
C PHE A 18 5.70 -14.55 -3.53
N VAL A 19 4.97 -14.26 -2.44
CA VAL A 19 4.56 -12.90 -2.08
C VAL A 19 5.80 -12.05 -1.77
N ASP A 20 6.73 -12.55 -0.96
CA ASP A 20 8.01 -11.89 -0.65
C ASP A 20 8.80 -11.59 -1.94
N GLY A 21 8.91 -12.58 -2.82
CA GLY A 21 9.57 -12.43 -4.11
C GLY A 21 8.91 -11.39 -5.02
N ALA A 22 7.57 -11.35 -5.04
CA ALA A 22 6.83 -10.36 -5.82
C ALA A 22 7.01 -8.93 -5.29
N PHE A 23 6.95 -8.73 -3.97
CA PHE A 23 7.20 -7.43 -3.36
C PHE A 23 8.65 -6.96 -3.56
N ALA A 24 9.63 -7.87 -3.44
CA ALA A 24 11.02 -7.57 -3.76
C ALA A 24 11.20 -7.17 -5.23
N PHE A 25 10.54 -7.89 -6.15
CA PHE A 25 10.57 -7.57 -7.58
C PHE A 25 9.91 -6.22 -7.90
N ILE A 26 8.81 -5.86 -7.24
CA ILE A 26 8.17 -4.54 -7.39
C ILE A 26 9.14 -3.42 -6.99
N LEU A 27 9.89 -3.61 -5.90
CA LEU A 27 10.89 -2.65 -5.44
C LEU A 27 12.05 -2.48 -6.43
N THR A 28 12.46 -3.54 -7.14
CA THR A 28 13.50 -3.43 -8.18
C THR A 28 12.96 -2.79 -9.46
N LEU A 29 11.72 -3.08 -9.85
CA LEU A 29 11.07 -2.40 -11.00
C LEU A 29 10.96 -0.90 -10.78
N LEU A 30 10.63 -0.49 -9.56
CA LEU A 30 10.59 0.92 -9.17
C LEU A 30 11.94 1.62 -9.37
N LEU A 31 13.06 0.93 -9.10
CA LEU A 31 14.41 1.48 -9.26
C LEU A 31 14.86 1.53 -10.73
N ILE A 32 14.54 0.50 -11.51
CA ILE A 32 15.07 0.29 -12.86
C ILE A 32 14.20 0.94 -13.94
N GLY A 33 12.90 1.14 -13.68
CA GLY A 33 11.91 1.52 -14.68
C GLY A 33 12.07 2.91 -15.31
N GLY A 34 12.95 3.78 -14.79
CA GLY A 34 13.10 5.17 -15.28
C GLY A 34 14.51 5.58 -15.74
N ALA A 35 15.54 4.74 -15.57
CA ALA A 35 16.92 5.20 -15.70
C ALA A 35 17.57 4.77 -17.02
N SER A 36 17.65 5.68 -18.00
CA SER A 36 18.75 5.62 -18.97
C SER A 36 20.07 5.83 -18.23
N ILE A 37 21.10 5.01 -18.51
CA ILE A 37 22.40 5.14 -17.86
C ILE A 37 22.93 6.57 -18.07
N PRO A 38 23.20 7.35 -16.99
CA PRO A 38 23.68 8.72 -17.14
C PRO A 38 25.02 8.78 -17.86
N ASP A 39 25.08 9.53 -18.95
CA ASP A 39 26.30 9.76 -19.76
C ASP A 39 27.07 11.02 -19.33
N SER A 40 26.58 11.73 -18.31
CA SER A 40 27.13 13.01 -17.84
C SER A 40 26.86 13.24 -16.35
N ALA A 41 27.71 14.02 -15.70
CA ALA A 41 27.57 14.38 -14.29
C ALA A 41 26.24 15.10 -13.99
N ALA A 42 25.76 15.94 -14.91
CA ALA A 42 24.49 16.63 -14.77
C ALA A 42 23.30 15.65 -14.77
N LYS A 43 23.27 14.68 -15.69
CA LYS A 43 22.25 13.63 -15.71
C LYS A 43 22.33 12.73 -14.47
N LEU A 44 23.54 12.46 -13.97
CA LEU A 44 23.73 11.69 -12.73
C LEU A 44 23.15 12.43 -11.52
N LEU A 45 23.48 13.72 -11.34
CA LEU A 45 22.92 14.53 -10.25
C LEU A 45 21.40 14.66 -10.34
N HIS A 46 20.87 14.81 -11.55
CA HIS A 46 19.42 14.83 -11.78
C HIS A 46 18.77 13.51 -11.37
N ALA A 47 19.35 12.36 -11.76
CA ALA A 47 18.87 11.04 -11.36
C ALA A 47 18.94 10.82 -9.84
N LEU A 48 20.03 11.26 -9.19
CA LEU A 48 20.17 11.20 -7.72
C LEU A 48 19.14 12.07 -7.00
N GLY A 49 18.62 13.12 -7.64
CA GLY A 49 17.49 13.90 -7.14
C GLY A 49 16.20 13.09 -6.97
N GLY A 50 16.05 11.95 -7.65
CA GLY A 50 14.90 11.04 -7.50
C GLY A 50 14.93 10.17 -6.24
N VAL A 51 16.07 10.10 -5.55
CA VAL A 51 16.27 9.24 -4.36
C VAL A 51 15.24 9.47 -3.25
N PRO A 52 14.84 10.71 -2.89
CA PRO A 52 13.81 10.93 -1.87
C PRO A 52 12.44 10.35 -2.25
N ALA A 53 12.01 10.51 -3.50
CA ALA A 53 10.75 9.95 -4.00
C ALA A 53 10.80 8.42 -4.01
N PHE A 54 11.92 7.84 -4.47
CA PHE A 54 12.17 6.41 -4.42
C PHE A 54 12.11 5.87 -2.98
N ALA A 55 12.76 6.53 -2.02
CA ALA A 55 12.75 6.13 -0.62
C ALA A 55 11.33 6.12 -0.05
N ALA A 56 10.51 7.13 -0.33
CA ALA A 56 9.11 7.17 0.10
C ALA A 56 8.29 6.01 -0.51
N CYS A 57 8.46 5.74 -1.80
CA CYS A 57 7.84 4.60 -2.47
C CYS A 57 8.27 3.26 -1.85
N PHE A 58 9.58 3.08 -1.60
CA PHE A 58 10.13 1.89 -0.96
C PHE A 58 9.47 1.63 0.40
N PHE A 59 9.42 2.64 1.27
CA PHE A 59 8.81 2.49 2.59
C PHE A 59 7.31 2.20 2.50
N GLN A 60 6.60 2.80 1.54
CA GLN A 60 5.18 2.53 1.34
C GLN A 60 4.92 1.08 0.89
N VAL A 61 5.71 0.55 -0.05
CA VAL A 61 5.60 -0.85 -0.50
C VAL A 61 5.99 -1.80 0.63
N ALA A 62 7.09 -1.52 1.34
CA ALA A 62 7.52 -2.30 2.50
C ALA A 62 6.48 -2.31 3.63
N PHE A 63 5.73 -1.22 3.82
CA PHE A 63 4.63 -1.16 4.78
C PHE A 63 3.50 -2.15 4.46
N PHE A 64 3.11 -2.26 3.18
CA PHE A 64 2.10 -3.24 2.74
C PHE A 64 2.62 -4.68 2.86
N TRP A 65 3.86 -4.92 2.44
CA TRP A 65 4.54 -6.22 2.61
C TRP A 65 4.56 -6.65 4.09
N HIS A 66 4.96 -5.74 4.98
CA HIS A 66 4.97 -6.01 6.42
C HIS A 66 3.56 -6.32 6.97
N GLY A 67 2.52 -5.70 6.40
CA GLY A 67 1.13 -6.05 6.68
C GLY A 67 0.82 -7.53 6.39
N HIS A 68 1.27 -8.04 5.23
CA HIS A 68 1.12 -9.44 4.85
C HIS A 68 1.91 -10.38 5.78
N VAL A 69 3.16 -10.04 6.11
CA VAL A 69 3.98 -10.79 7.07
C VAL A 69 3.27 -10.90 8.43
N ARG A 70 2.62 -9.83 8.89
CA ARG A 70 1.86 -9.84 10.15
C ARG A 70 0.59 -10.67 10.05
N TRP A 71 -0.14 -10.60 8.93
CA TRP A 71 -1.28 -11.48 8.68
C TRP A 71 -0.87 -12.94 8.78
N ARG A 72 0.24 -13.29 8.13
CA ARG A 72 0.74 -14.65 8.10
C ARG A 72 1.02 -15.22 9.49
N ARG A 73 1.62 -14.42 10.38
CA ARG A 73 1.87 -14.80 11.79
C ARG A 73 0.60 -15.03 12.60
N LEU A 74 -0.52 -14.40 12.21
CA LEU A 74 -1.81 -14.49 12.90
C LEU A 74 -2.76 -15.50 12.24
N CYS A 75 -2.38 -16.10 11.10
CA CYS A 75 -3.20 -17.05 10.37
C CYS A 75 -2.87 -18.48 10.84
N PRO A 76 -3.83 -19.21 11.43
CA PRO A 76 -3.57 -20.52 12.03
C PRO A 76 -3.36 -21.65 11.01
N ARG A 77 -3.94 -21.55 9.81
CA ARG A 77 -3.82 -22.55 8.74
C ARG A 77 -3.80 -21.91 7.37
N ASP A 78 -3.28 -22.66 6.39
CA ASP A 78 -3.34 -22.27 4.98
C ASP A 78 -4.67 -22.70 4.37
N GLU A 79 -5.53 -21.73 4.08
CA GLU A 79 -6.82 -21.94 3.42
C GLU A 79 -6.80 -21.29 2.03
N ALA A 80 -7.55 -21.87 1.09
CA ALA A 80 -7.63 -21.37 -0.29
C ALA A 80 -8.01 -19.88 -0.37
N ALA A 81 -8.88 -19.40 0.54
CA ALA A 81 -9.25 -17.99 0.61
C ALA A 81 -8.06 -17.09 0.95
N GLY A 82 -7.23 -17.44 1.94
CA GLY A 82 -6.02 -16.69 2.29
C GLY A 82 -5.02 -16.64 1.13
N ARG A 83 -4.88 -17.75 0.39
CA ARG A 83 -4.07 -17.79 -0.83
C ARG A 83 -4.59 -16.84 -1.91
N TRP A 84 -5.89 -16.87 -2.17
CA TRP A 84 -6.52 -16.04 -3.20
C TRP A 84 -6.36 -14.54 -2.90
N TRP A 85 -6.60 -14.13 -1.66
CA TRP A 85 -6.39 -12.74 -1.23
C TRP A 85 -4.91 -12.32 -1.25
N SER A 86 -3.97 -13.22 -0.97
CA SER A 86 -2.53 -12.94 -1.09
C SER A 86 -2.11 -12.73 -2.54
N LEU A 87 -2.61 -13.54 -3.46
CA LEU A 87 -2.36 -13.35 -4.90
C LEU A 87 -3.00 -12.05 -5.40
N LEU A 88 -4.19 -11.71 -4.91
CA LEU A 88 -4.85 -10.45 -5.25
C LEU A 88 -4.08 -9.23 -4.70
N LEU A 89 -3.51 -9.33 -3.50
CA LEU A 89 -2.61 -8.31 -2.96
C LEU A 89 -1.40 -8.10 -3.88
N VAL A 90 -0.75 -9.17 -4.33
CA VAL A 90 0.37 -9.09 -5.29
C VAL A 90 -0.06 -8.43 -6.60
N PHE A 91 -1.21 -8.82 -7.14
CA PHE A 91 -1.78 -8.23 -8.36
C PHE A 91 -1.95 -6.70 -8.22
N PHE A 92 -2.55 -6.25 -7.11
CA PHE A 92 -2.70 -4.81 -6.87
C PHE A 92 -1.37 -4.11 -6.61
N ALA A 93 -0.41 -4.78 -5.98
CA ALA A 93 0.91 -4.21 -5.70
C ALA A 93 1.67 -3.89 -7.02
N LEU A 94 1.55 -4.77 -8.01
CA LEU A 94 2.11 -4.57 -9.36
C LEU A 94 1.49 -3.36 -10.07
N ILE A 95 0.20 -3.10 -9.88
CA ILE A 95 -0.47 -1.93 -10.46
C ILE A 95 -0.11 -0.65 -9.68
N PHE A 96 -0.04 -0.76 -8.34
CA PHE A 96 0.14 0.35 -7.43
C PHE A 96 1.48 1.08 -7.60
N VAL A 97 2.52 0.38 -8.04
CA VAL A 97 3.88 0.95 -8.18
C VAL A 97 3.92 2.18 -9.10
N TYR A 98 3.11 2.21 -10.17
CA TYR A 98 3.10 3.30 -11.14
C TYR A 98 2.54 4.62 -10.56
N PRO A 99 1.27 4.68 -10.11
CA PRO A 99 0.74 5.91 -9.52
C PRO A 99 1.49 6.31 -8.24
N LEU A 100 2.02 5.34 -7.49
CA LEU A 100 2.83 5.59 -6.31
C LEU A 100 4.07 6.43 -6.62
N HIS A 101 4.85 6.02 -7.62
CA HIS A 101 6.06 6.76 -8.01
C HIS A 101 5.72 8.17 -8.50
N MET A 102 4.69 8.28 -9.34
CA MET A 102 4.25 9.56 -9.91
C MET A 102 3.81 10.56 -8.83
N VAL A 103 3.03 10.11 -7.84
CA VAL A 103 2.60 10.96 -6.73
C VAL A 103 3.80 11.43 -5.90
N PHE A 104 4.70 10.53 -5.48
CA PHE A 104 5.82 10.93 -4.63
C PHE A 104 6.85 11.80 -5.37
N ALA A 105 7.16 11.48 -6.64
CA ALA A 105 8.00 12.33 -7.47
C ALA A 105 7.41 13.74 -7.62
N GLY A 106 6.09 13.84 -7.85
CA GLY A 106 5.38 15.12 -7.89
C GLY A 106 5.43 15.89 -6.57
N VAL A 107 5.24 15.22 -5.43
CA VAL A 107 5.32 15.84 -4.10
C VAL A 107 6.72 16.38 -3.82
N PHE A 108 7.77 15.60 -4.05
CA PHE A 108 9.16 16.06 -3.81
C PHE A 108 9.60 17.15 -4.78
N SER A 109 9.14 17.10 -6.04
CA SER A 109 9.35 18.19 -6.99
C SER A 109 8.65 19.47 -6.50
N TRP A 110 7.40 19.39 -6.06
CA TRP A 110 6.68 20.55 -5.51
C TRP A 110 7.35 21.12 -4.25
N LEU A 111 7.74 20.27 -3.29
CA LEU A 111 8.42 20.69 -2.05
C LEU A 111 9.79 21.34 -2.31
N SER A 112 10.47 20.93 -3.37
CA SER A 112 11.77 21.50 -3.77
C SER A 112 11.66 22.70 -4.70
N GLY A 113 10.44 23.16 -5.03
CA GLY A 113 10.22 24.25 -5.98
C GLY A 113 10.57 23.89 -7.43
N GLY A 114 10.55 22.61 -7.78
CA GLY A 114 10.85 22.11 -9.13
C GLY A 114 12.31 21.70 -9.35
N LEU A 115 13.14 21.69 -8.31
CA LEU A 115 14.55 21.30 -8.41
C LEU A 115 14.74 19.77 -8.55
N LEU A 116 13.86 18.99 -7.92
CA LEU A 116 13.90 17.53 -7.99
C LEU A 116 13.14 17.01 -9.22
N PRO A 117 13.62 15.91 -9.83
CA PRO A 117 12.99 15.31 -11.01
C PRO A 117 11.56 14.87 -10.71
N SER A 118 10.67 15.12 -11.67
CA SER A 118 9.34 14.51 -11.71
C SER A 118 9.06 14.04 -13.14
N ASP A 119 8.90 12.72 -13.31
CA ASP A 119 8.53 12.13 -14.61
C ASP A 119 7.09 12.48 -15.02
N PHE A 120 6.29 12.99 -14.08
CA PHE A 120 4.94 13.45 -14.32
C PHE A 120 4.88 14.96 -14.53
N ALA A 121 4.87 15.38 -15.80
CA ALA A 121 4.47 16.72 -16.20
C ALA A 121 2.97 16.69 -16.54
N PRO A 122 2.08 17.34 -15.76
CA PRO A 122 0.65 17.38 -16.04
C PRO A 122 0.36 18.29 -17.25
N VAL A 123 0.61 17.78 -18.46
CA VAL A 123 0.40 18.51 -19.73
C VAL A 123 -1.10 18.75 -19.98
N GLY A 124 -1.98 17.86 -19.52
CA GLY A 124 -3.43 17.98 -19.58
C GLY A 124 -4.06 18.82 -18.46
N GLY A 125 -3.27 19.34 -17.51
CA GLY A 125 -3.78 20.20 -16.45
C GLY A 125 -4.65 19.44 -15.43
N PRO A 126 -5.85 19.94 -15.04
CA PRO A 126 -6.68 19.35 -13.98
C PRO A 126 -7.13 17.91 -14.22
N ILE A 127 -7.27 17.48 -15.48
CA ILE A 127 -7.72 16.11 -15.80
C ILE A 127 -6.64 15.08 -15.45
N ASP A 128 -5.37 15.41 -15.68
CA ASP A 128 -4.23 14.56 -15.36
C ASP A 128 -4.13 14.35 -13.85
N MET A 129 -4.36 15.42 -13.07
CA MET A 129 -4.41 15.35 -11.60
C MET A 129 -5.55 14.46 -11.11
N ARG A 130 -6.74 14.58 -11.71
CA ARG A 130 -7.87 13.69 -11.39
C ARG A 130 -7.52 12.24 -11.63
N ILE A 131 -6.97 11.92 -12.80
CA ILE A 131 -6.60 10.56 -13.17
C ILE A 131 -5.54 10.04 -12.18
N LEU A 132 -4.49 10.81 -11.92
CA LEU A 132 -3.42 10.42 -11.01
C LEU A 132 -3.93 10.10 -9.60
N PHE A 133 -4.67 11.03 -8.98
CA PHE A 133 -5.15 10.84 -7.61
C PHE A 133 -6.28 9.80 -7.52
N ALA A 134 -7.14 9.67 -8.53
CA ALA A 134 -8.15 8.62 -8.57
C ALA A 134 -7.50 7.22 -8.67
N CYS A 135 -6.54 7.05 -9.59
CA CYS A 135 -5.79 5.80 -9.73
C CYS A 135 -4.99 5.46 -8.47
N TYR A 136 -4.28 6.45 -7.92
CA TYR A 136 -3.51 6.28 -6.68
C TYR A 136 -4.43 5.90 -5.50
N GLY A 137 -5.52 6.64 -5.30
CA GLY A 137 -6.50 6.40 -4.25
C GLY A 137 -7.14 5.02 -4.35
N LEU A 138 -7.58 4.63 -5.54
CA LEU A 138 -8.21 3.35 -5.77
C LEU A 138 -7.22 2.18 -5.56
N ALA A 139 -6.02 2.27 -6.13
CA ALA A 139 -5.00 1.24 -5.95
C ALA A 139 -4.60 1.10 -4.48
N TYR A 140 -4.43 2.22 -3.76
CA TYR A 140 -4.18 2.22 -2.33
C TYR A 140 -5.33 1.57 -1.53
N ALA A 141 -6.59 1.89 -1.88
CA ALA A 141 -7.77 1.32 -1.24
C ALA A 141 -7.87 -0.19 -1.46
N CYS A 142 -7.58 -0.65 -2.68
CA CYS A 142 -7.52 -2.07 -3.03
C CYS A 142 -6.41 -2.80 -2.25
N MET A 143 -5.20 -2.25 -2.21
CA MET A 143 -4.08 -2.79 -1.43
C MET A 143 -4.41 -2.92 0.06
N ALA A 144 -4.87 -1.84 0.69
CA ALA A 144 -5.23 -1.85 2.11
C ALA A 144 -6.48 -2.72 2.38
N GLY A 145 -7.45 -2.73 1.46
CA GLY A 145 -8.67 -3.52 1.55
C GLY A 145 -8.40 -5.02 1.50
N THR A 146 -7.51 -5.47 0.61
CA THR A 146 -7.10 -6.89 0.57
C THR A 146 -6.41 -7.32 1.87
N LEU A 147 -5.57 -6.49 2.48
CA LEU A 147 -5.03 -6.76 3.81
C LEU A 147 -6.11 -6.81 4.89
N ALA A 148 -7.07 -5.89 4.88
CA ALA A 148 -8.20 -5.94 5.81
C ALA A 148 -8.99 -7.27 5.66
N LEU A 149 -9.22 -7.73 4.43
CA LEU A 149 -9.90 -9.00 4.13
C LEU A 149 -9.06 -10.22 4.56
N LEU A 150 -7.74 -10.17 4.38
CA LEU A 150 -6.83 -11.18 4.93
C LEU A 150 -6.98 -11.29 6.45
N PHE A 151 -7.05 -10.17 7.17
CA PHE A 151 -7.27 -10.19 8.62
C PHE A 151 -8.69 -10.61 9.04
N VAL A 152 -9.73 -10.31 8.25
CA VAL A 152 -11.07 -10.90 8.42
C VAL A 152 -10.98 -12.43 8.34
N HIS A 153 -10.28 -12.92 7.31
CA HIS A 153 -10.08 -14.34 7.09
C HIS A 153 -9.34 -15.00 8.25
N ALA A 154 -8.23 -14.41 8.72
CA ALA A 154 -7.49 -14.91 9.88
C ALA A 154 -8.35 -14.94 11.14
N ALA A 155 -9.11 -13.88 11.42
CA ALA A 155 -10.00 -13.82 12.58
C ALA A 155 -11.09 -14.91 12.53
N GLY A 156 -11.69 -15.12 11.35
CA GLY A 156 -12.70 -16.16 11.15
C GLY A 156 -12.12 -17.58 11.26
N SER A 157 -10.92 -17.81 10.72
CA SER A 157 -10.24 -19.10 10.82
C SER A 157 -9.88 -19.44 12.28
N SER A 158 -9.32 -18.47 13.03
CA SER A 158 -9.04 -18.65 14.46
C SER A 158 -10.30 -18.92 15.26
N ALA A 159 -11.39 -18.17 15.02
CA ALA A 159 -12.67 -18.38 15.70
C ALA A 159 -13.25 -19.79 15.48
N ARG A 160 -13.20 -20.30 14.23
CA ARG A 160 -13.68 -21.67 13.90
C ARG A 160 -12.89 -22.76 14.59
N GLN A 161 -11.63 -22.49 14.94
CA GLN A 161 -10.74 -23.42 15.63
C GLN A 161 -10.74 -23.23 17.15
N GLY A 162 -11.55 -22.31 17.69
CA GLY A 162 -11.58 -21.99 19.12
C GLY A 162 -10.32 -21.28 19.62
N LEU A 163 -9.50 -20.70 18.72
CA LEU A 163 -8.27 -19.98 19.04
C LEU A 163 -8.57 -18.49 19.28
N ASP A 164 -7.67 -17.81 19.98
CA ASP A 164 -7.75 -16.35 20.11
C ASP A 164 -7.68 -15.67 18.74
N ASN A 165 -8.62 -14.77 18.49
CA ASN A 165 -8.75 -14.00 17.25
C ASN A 165 -8.62 -12.49 17.49
N LEU A 166 -8.36 -12.06 18.72
CA LEU A 166 -8.38 -10.65 19.09
C LEU A 166 -7.31 -9.86 18.33
N GLY A 167 -6.11 -10.42 18.17
CA GLY A 167 -5.03 -9.85 17.37
C GLY A 167 -5.43 -9.63 15.91
N ALA A 168 -6.03 -10.64 15.26
CA ALA A 168 -6.48 -10.53 13.88
C ALA A 168 -7.62 -9.50 13.71
N ARG A 169 -8.58 -9.45 14.65
CA ARG A 169 -9.66 -8.45 14.65
C ARG A 169 -9.15 -7.02 14.85
N ARG A 170 -8.08 -6.86 15.64
CA ARG A 170 -7.41 -5.56 15.80
C ARG A 170 -6.81 -5.11 14.48
N GLU A 171 -6.03 -5.97 13.84
CA GLU A 171 -5.36 -5.66 12.58
C GLU A 171 -6.35 -5.41 11.43
N MET A 172 -7.47 -6.14 11.39
CA MET A 172 -8.57 -5.86 10.47
C MET A 172 -9.04 -4.41 10.56
N ARG A 173 -9.23 -3.87 11.77
CA ARG A 173 -9.64 -2.47 11.97
C ARG A 173 -8.52 -1.48 11.65
N VAL A 174 -7.28 -1.86 11.90
CA VAL A 174 -6.12 -1.06 11.53
C VAL A 174 -6.07 -0.87 10.02
N TRP A 175 -6.25 -1.94 9.23
CA TRP A 175 -6.18 -1.90 7.77
C TRP A 175 -7.46 -1.37 7.09
N SER A 176 -8.60 -1.36 7.78
CA SER A 176 -9.79 -0.69 7.24
C SER A 176 -9.64 0.83 7.16
N VAL A 177 -8.84 1.44 8.05
CA VAL A 177 -8.57 2.90 8.02
C VAL A 177 -7.87 3.33 6.72
N PRO A 178 -6.69 2.78 6.34
CA PRO A 178 -6.04 3.12 5.08
C PRO A 178 -6.90 2.79 3.86
N ALA A 179 -7.70 1.73 3.90
CA ALA A 179 -8.63 1.39 2.82
C ALA A 179 -9.69 2.48 2.61
N LEU A 180 -10.32 2.95 3.69
CA LEU A 180 -11.32 4.01 3.65
C LEU A 180 -10.71 5.36 3.26
N VAL A 181 -9.51 5.67 3.73
CA VAL A 181 -8.79 6.91 3.36
C VAL A 181 -8.46 6.91 1.86
N GLY A 182 -7.93 5.81 1.32
CA GLY A 182 -7.65 5.70 -0.11
C GLY A 182 -8.91 5.84 -0.96
N LEU A 183 -10.02 5.21 -0.54
CA LEU A 183 -11.30 5.31 -1.24
C LEU A 183 -11.84 6.75 -1.19
N ALA A 184 -11.79 7.39 -0.02
CA ALA A 184 -12.24 8.77 0.15
C ALA A 184 -11.38 9.75 -0.67
N SER A 185 -10.06 9.51 -0.77
CA SER A 185 -9.16 10.27 -1.64
C SER A 185 -9.54 10.14 -3.12
N ALA A 186 -9.76 8.91 -3.59
CA ALA A 186 -10.19 8.66 -4.96
C ALA A 186 -11.54 9.32 -5.28
N LEU A 187 -12.52 9.18 -4.39
CA LEU A 187 -13.83 9.81 -4.54
C LEU A 187 -13.72 11.34 -4.57
N THR A 188 -12.88 11.91 -3.71
CA THR A 188 -12.64 13.36 -3.70
C THR A 188 -12.04 13.82 -5.02
N ALA A 189 -11.05 13.12 -5.56
CA ALA A 189 -10.45 13.45 -6.85
C ALA A 189 -11.46 13.38 -8.02
N LEU A 190 -12.34 12.38 -8.01
CA LEU A 190 -13.38 12.21 -9.03
C LEU A 190 -14.48 13.27 -8.96
N LEU A 191 -14.88 13.67 -7.74
CA LEU A 191 -15.96 14.63 -7.50
C LEU A 191 -15.49 16.09 -7.58
N LEU A 192 -14.19 16.36 -7.47
CA LEU A 192 -13.67 17.73 -7.53
C LEU A 192 -13.91 18.34 -8.92
N PRO A 193 -14.57 19.51 -9.05
CA PRO A 193 -14.81 20.14 -10.35
C PRO A 193 -13.51 20.44 -11.10
N LEU A 194 -13.49 20.27 -12.43
CA LEU A 194 -12.30 20.58 -13.23
C LEU A 194 -11.94 22.07 -13.23
N SER A 195 -12.91 22.94 -12.92
CA SER A 195 -12.73 24.38 -12.71
C SER A 195 -12.20 24.73 -11.33
N ALA A 196 -11.93 23.75 -10.47
CA ALA A 196 -11.42 24.00 -9.13
C ALA A 196 -10.03 24.66 -9.16
N PRO A 197 -9.75 25.60 -8.25
CA PRO A 197 -8.42 26.18 -8.09
C PRO A 197 -7.33 25.11 -7.90
N GLY A 198 -6.13 25.40 -8.40
CA GLY A 198 -4.98 24.48 -8.34
C GLY A 198 -4.69 23.91 -6.94
N TRP A 199 -4.83 24.74 -5.89
CA TRP A 199 -4.58 24.32 -4.51
C TRP A 199 -5.56 23.24 -4.00
N MET A 200 -6.78 23.15 -4.55
CA MET A 200 -7.75 22.13 -4.14
C MET A 200 -7.31 20.72 -4.57
N TRP A 201 -6.48 20.60 -5.60
CA TRP A 201 -5.93 19.32 -6.04
C TRP A 201 -4.91 18.73 -5.05
N ALA A 202 -4.46 19.49 -4.04
CA ALA A 202 -3.68 18.96 -2.93
C ALA A 202 -4.56 18.17 -1.92
N ILE A 203 -5.88 18.40 -1.89
CA ILE A 203 -6.79 17.81 -0.90
C ILE A 203 -6.75 16.26 -0.95
N PRO A 204 -6.89 15.58 -2.11
CA PRO A 204 -6.80 14.12 -2.17
C PRO A 204 -5.50 13.57 -1.58
N GLY A 205 -4.37 14.26 -1.78
CA GLY A 205 -3.09 13.91 -1.18
C GLY A 205 -3.05 14.15 0.34
N MET A 206 -3.58 15.27 0.82
CA MET A 206 -3.63 15.60 2.24
C MET A 206 -4.53 14.66 3.06
N MET A 207 -5.50 14.00 2.44
CA MET A 207 -6.33 12.99 3.12
C MET A 207 -5.51 11.84 3.68
N TYR A 208 -4.34 11.53 3.10
CA TYR A 208 -3.44 10.51 3.63
C TYR A 208 -2.80 10.89 4.97
N SER A 209 -2.81 12.17 5.36
CA SER A 209 -2.44 12.54 6.73
C SER A 209 -3.38 11.89 7.75
N LEU A 210 -4.64 11.60 7.40
CA LEU A 210 -5.60 10.92 8.28
C LEU A 210 -5.20 9.49 8.66
N LEU A 211 -4.14 8.93 8.07
CA LEU A 211 -3.54 7.68 8.54
C LEU A 211 -3.07 7.76 10.00
N PHE A 212 -2.85 8.95 10.57
CA PHE A 212 -2.60 9.11 12.01
C PHE A 212 -3.74 8.54 12.89
N LEU A 213 -4.96 8.43 12.35
CA LEU A 213 -6.13 7.87 13.05
C LEU A 213 -6.00 6.37 13.36
N ILE A 214 -5.02 5.67 12.78
CA ILE A 214 -4.70 4.28 13.14
C ILE A 214 -4.41 4.15 14.63
N GLY A 215 -3.66 5.10 15.23
CA GLY A 215 -3.34 5.10 16.66
C GLY A 215 -4.58 5.15 17.57
N PRO A 216 -5.47 6.15 17.40
CA PRO A 216 -6.75 6.21 18.10
C PRO A 216 -7.63 4.96 17.94
N VAL A 217 -7.68 4.36 16.74
CA VAL A 217 -8.46 3.13 16.49
C VAL A 217 -7.90 1.96 17.29
N VAL A 218 -6.58 1.80 17.30
CA VAL A 218 -5.88 0.81 18.12
C VAL A 218 -6.16 1.03 19.61
N ASN A 219 -6.02 2.26 20.09
CA ASN A 219 -6.22 2.57 21.50
C ASN A 219 -7.66 2.29 21.94
N ARG A 220 -8.66 2.69 21.14
CA ARG A 220 -10.07 2.41 21.41
C ARG A 220 -10.37 0.91 21.40
N PHE A 221 -9.71 0.14 20.54
CA PHE A 221 -9.82 -1.31 20.52
C PHE A 221 -9.25 -1.94 21.79
N ASN A 222 -8.00 -1.60 22.14
CA ASN A 222 -7.32 -2.14 23.32
C ASN A 222 -8.13 -1.85 24.59
N ARG A 223 -8.64 -0.62 24.75
CA ARG A 223 -9.46 -0.22 25.90
C ARG A 223 -10.78 -0.99 26.05
N ARG A 224 -11.27 -1.62 24.98
CA ARG A 224 -12.55 -2.34 24.96
C ARG A 224 -12.39 -3.85 25.16
N TYR A 225 -11.22 -4.41 24.88
CA TYR A 225 -11.03 -5.86 24.81
C TYR A 225 -9.78 -6.41 25.52
N VAL A 226 -8.84 -5.56 25.93
CA VAL A 226 -7.69 -5.95 26.74
C VAL A 226 -7.94 -5.44 28.17
N PRO A 227 -8.21 -6.30 29.16
CA PRO A 227 -8.25 -5.88 30.55
C PRO A 227 -6.87 -5.34 30.97
N ALA A 228 -6.86 -4.31 31.81
CA ALA A 228 -5.65 -3.69 32.35
C ALA A 228 -4.80 -4.69 33.16
#